data_AF-A0A7S1FAG5-F1
#
_entry.id   AF-A0A7S1FAG5-F1
#
_cell.length_a   1.000
_cell.length_b   1.000
_cell.length_c   1.000
_cell.angle_alpha   90.00
_cell.angle_beta   90.00
_cell.angle_gamma   90.00
#
_symmetry.space_group_name_H-M   'P 1'
#
loop_
_entity.id
_entity.type
_entity.pdbx_description
1 polymer ?
#
loop_
_entity_poly.entity_id
_entity_poly.type
_entity_poly.pdbx_seq_one_letter_code
_entity_poly.pdbx_strand_id
1 'polypeptide(L)'
;DVTRVSFVVLMFLFSSFAVFGYEAFGQETQSNVLLELPMTQWGVFSRLGAAAAAVGVSPLFIHPMLASVNDRAPSVVSTARIGVVVCTGITAVHVQDLGAVNTVAGALSCATFVALVPCLIGLNLSAKSADPRWRTSMFGLLGFGVVVSVLGLFVQGNYATLTASVCLWSQSW
;
A
#
# COMPACT_ATOMS: atom_id res chain seq x y z
N ASP A 1 18.19 5.00 -14.59
CA ASP A 1 17.03 4.96 -15.50
C ASP A 1 16.04 3.83 -15.26
N VAL A 2 16.48 2.60 -14.98
CA VAL A 2 15.57 1.46 -14.74
C VAL A 2 14.51 1.76 -13.66
N THR A 3 14.89 2.35 -12.53
CA THR A 3 13.94 2.73 -11.46
C THR A 3 12.85 3.68 -11.93
N ARG A 4 13.21 4.73 -12.68
CA ARG A 4 12.23 5.67 -13.24
C ARG A 4 11.25 4.97 -14.18
N VAL A 5 11.76 4.11 -15.07
CA VAL A 5 10.91 3.37 -16.01
C VAL A 5 9.96 2.44 -15.24
N SER A 6 10.44 1.72 -14.22
CA SER A 6 9.59 0.87 -13.38
C SER A 6 8.47 1.64 -12.69
N PHE A 7 8.77 2.82 -12.11
CA PHE A 7 7.75 3.66 -11.48
C PHE A 7 6.68 4.12 -12.47
N VAL A 8 7.07 4.51 -13.68
CA VAL A 8 6.12 4.92 -14.73
C VAL A 8 5.23 3.75 -15.13
N VAL A 9 5.81 2.57 -15.37
CA VAL A 9 5.05 1.36 -15.74
C VAL A 9 4.06 0.97 -14.64
N LEU A 10 4.47 0.97 -13.37
CA LEU A 10 3.58 0.67 -12.24
C LEU A 10 2.45 1.69 -12.12
N MET A 11 2.75 2.98 -12.33
CA MET A 11 1.74 4.03 -12.29
C MET A 11 0.68 3.84 -13.37
N PHE A 12 1.08 3.54 -14.60
CA PHE A 12 0.14 3.22 -15.68
C PHE A 12 -0.66 1.95 -15.40
N LEU A 13 -0.02 0.90 -14.88
CA LEU A 13 -0.69 -0.35 -14.56
C LEU A 13 -1.78 -0.15 -13.50
N PHE A 14 -1.46 0.50 -12.37
CA PHE A 14 -2.45 0.74 -11.32
C PHE A 14 -3.52 1.74 -11.73
N SER A 15 -3.16 2.80 -12.47
CA SER A 15 -4.13 3.77 -12.97
C SER A 15 -5.10 3.14 -13.97
N SER A 16 -4.62 2.36 -14.92
CA SER A 16 -5.48 1.69 -15.88
C SER A 16 -6.42 0.68 -15.20
N PHE A 17 -5.91 -0.12 -14.27
CA PHE A 17 -6.73 -1.04 -13.50
C PHE A 17 -7.82 -0.33 -12.69
N ALA A 18 -7.50 0.81 -12.06
CA ALA A 18 -8.47 1.62 -11.33
C ALA A 18 -9.57 2.16 -12.27
N VAL A 19 -9.19 2.76 -13.41
CA VAL A 19 -10.15 3.32 -14.37
C VAL A 19 -11.08 2.24 -14.92
N PHE A 20 -10.53 1.13 -15.43
CA PHE A 20 -11.35 0.04 -15.96
C PHE A 20 -12.20 -0.64 -14.87
N GLY A 21 -11.70 -0.71 -13.63
CA GLY A 21 -12.46 -1.22 -12.50
C GLY A 21 -13.70 -0.36 -12.21
N TYR A 22 -13.54 0.97 -12.14
CA TYR A 22 -14.67 1.88 -11.91
C TYR A 22 -15.68 1.88 -13.07
N GLU A 23 -15.21 1.80 -14.32
CA GLU A 23 -16.10 1.72 -15.48
C GLU A 23 -16.89 0.41 -15.52
N ALA A 24 -16.31 -0.71 -15.07
CA ALA A 24 -16.98 -2.02 -15.11
C ALA A 24 -17.97 -2.25 -13.96
N PHE A 25 -17.65 -1.78 -12.74
CA PHE A 25 -18.42 -2.10 -11.52
C PHE A 25 -19.13 -0.88 -10.92
N GLY A 26 -18.87 0.33 -11.44
CA GLY A 26 -19.52 1.56 -10.99
C GLY A 26 -18.92 2.15 -9.70
N GLN A 27 -19.60 3.15 -9.14
CA GLN A 27 -19.08 3.98 -8.05
C GLN A 27 -19.19 3.31 -6.67
N GLU A 28 -20.03 2.28 -6.52
CA GLU A 28 -20.23 1.53 -5.27
C GLU A 28 -19.24 0.34 -5.14
N THR A 29 -18.17 0.31 -5.95
CA THR A 29 -17.20 -0.80 -5.97
C THR A 29 -16.52 -0.94 -4.61
N GLN A 30 -16.64 -2.13 -3.99
CA GLN A 30 -15.94 -2.44 -2.75
C GLN A 30 -14.41 -2.38 -2.91
N SER A 31 -13.70 -2.10 -1.82
CA SER A 31 -12.23 -2.10 -1.75
C SER A 31 -11.58 -3.39 -2.28
N ASN A 32 -12.33 -4.50 -2.28
CA ASN A 32 -11.92 -5.76 -2.89
C ASN A 32 -12.77 -6.07 -4.13
N VAL A 33 -12.25 -5.72 -5.31
CA VAL A 33 -12.89 -5.96 -6.61
C VAL A 33 -13.22 -7.44 -6.87
N LEU A 34 -12.53 -8.37 -6.21
CA LEU A 34 -12.80 -9.80 -6.38
C LEU A 34 -14.18 -10.20 -5.83
N LEU A 35 -14.73 -9.45 -4.88
CA LEU A 35 -16.07 -9.70 -4.33
C LEU A 35 -17.17 -9.33 -5.32
N GLU A 36 -16.94 -8.31 -6.14
CA GLU A 36 -17.88 -7.82 -7.17
C GLU A 36 -17.91 -8.70 -8.43
N LEU A 37 -16.96 -9.64 -8.57
CA LEU A 37 -16.95 -10.53 -9.73
C LEU A 37 -18.15 -11.48 -9.72
N PRO A 38 -18.82 -11.68 -10.88
CA PRO A 38 -19.93 -12.62 -10.98
C PRO A 38 -19.43 -14.06 -10.76
N MET A 39 -20.32 -14.93 -10.26
CA MET A 39 -20.05 -16.37 -10.00
C MET A 39 -19.94 -17.21 -11.28
N THR A 40 -19.22 -16.69 -12.27
CA THR A 40 -18.86 -17.37 -13.52
C THR A 40 -17.55 -18.13 -13.33
N GLN A 41 -17.26 -19.08 -14.23
CA GLN A 41 -16.01 -19.84 -14.21
C GLN A 41 -14.76 -18.93 -14.23
N TRP A 42 -14.83 -17.82 -14.95
CA TRP A 42 -13.77 -16.80 -14.99
C TRP A 42 -13.61 -16.04 -13.67
N GLY A 43 -14.71 -15.72 -12.99
CA GLY A 43 -14.67 -15.09 -11.67
C GLY A 43 -14.12 -16.00 -10.57
N VAL A 44 -14.42 -17.30 -10.64
CA VAL A 44 -13.82 -18.29 -9.73
C VAL A 44 -12.32 -18.45 -10.02
N PHE A 45 -11.94 -18.52 -11.30
CA PHE A 45 -10.53 -18.63 -11.70
C PHE A 45 -9.69 -17.44 -11.22
N SER A 46 -10.18 -16.21 -11.36
CA SER A 46 -9.46 -15.01 -10.89
C SER A 46 -9.32 -14.97 -9.36
N ARG A 47 -10.36 -15.36 -8.61
CA ARG A 47 -10.30 -15.50 -7.14
C ARG A 47 -9.28 -16.54 -6.69
N LEU A 48 -9.25 -17.70 -7.34
CA LEU A 48 -8.25 -18.74 -7.08
C LEU A 48 -6.83 -18.28 -7.44
N GLY A 49 -6.67 -17.57 -8.56
CA GLY A 49 -5.39 -16.99 -8.96
C GLY A 49 -4.86 -16.00 -7.93
N ALA A 50 -5.72 -15.10 -7.44
CA ALA A 50 -5.37 -14.15 -6.38
C ALA A 50 -5.00 -14.86 -5.07
N ALA A 51 -5.75 -15.89 -4.68
CA ALA A 51 -5.46 -16.68 -3.49
C ALA A 51 -4.12 -17.43 -3.61
N ALA A 52 -3.85 -18.06 -4.76
CA ALA A 52 -2.58 -18.75 -5.02
C ALA A 52 -1.40 -17.79 -5.00
N ALA A 53 -1.54 -16.59 -5.58
CA ALA A 53 -0.52 -15.55 -5.53
C ALA A 53 -0.26 -15.10 -4.08
N ALA A 54 -1.31 -14.86 -3.29
CA ALA A 54 -1.17 -14.47 -1.89
C ALA A 54 -0.43 -15.53 -1.05
N VAL A 55 -0.77 -16.81 -1.25
CA VAL A 55 -0.10 -17.94 -0.57
C VAL A 55 1.37 -18.04 -0.99
N GLY A 56 1.69 -17.85 -2.26
CA GLY A 56 3.08 -17.90 -2.75
C GLY A 56 3.94 -16.73 -2.27
N VAL A 57 3.35 -15.53 -2.15
CA VAL A 57 4.06 -14.31 -1.78
C VAL A 57 4.25 -14.18 -0.26
N SER A 58 3.35 -14.74 0.56
CA SER A 58 3.42 -14.61 2.02
C SER A 58 4.74 -15.11 2.64
N PRO A 59 5.29 -16.28 2.27
CA PRO A 59 6.60 -16.72 2.74
C PRO A 59 7.74 -15.82 2.28
N LEU A 60 7.62 -15.23 1.08
CA LEU A 60 8.65 -14.38 0.49
C LEU A 60 8.84 -13.09 1.28
N PHE A 61 7.78 -12.55 1.89
CA PHE A 61 7.89 -11.40 2.80
C PHE A 61 8.45 -11.77 4.18
N ILE A 62 8.04 -12.90 4.74
CA ILE A 62 8.42 -13.29 6.11
C ILE A 62 9.87 -13.78 6.17
N HIS A 63 10.36 -14.47 5.15
CA HIS A 63 11.70 -15.05 5.14
C HIS A 63 12.82 -14.03 5.37
N PRO A 64 12.93 -12.91 4.63
CA PRO A 64 14.00 -11.93 4.84
C PRO A 64 13.89 -11.20 6.19
N MET A 65 12.67 -10.95 6.68
CA MET A 65 12.47 -10.33 8.00
C MET A 65 13.06 -11.22 9.11
N LEU A 66 12.82 -12.52 9.03
CA LEU A 66 13.29 -13.48 10.02
C LEU A 66 14.75 -13.90 9.80
N ALA A 67 15.25 -13.84 8.57
CA ALA A 67 16.64 -14.17 8.27
C ALA A 67 17.61 -13.33 9.11
N SER A 68 17.34 -12.03 9.28
CA SER A 68 18.16 -11.13 10.10
C SER A 68 18.23 -11.48 11.60
N VAL A 69 17.25 -12.24 12.11
CA VAL A 69 17.13 -12.60 13.53
C VAL A 69 17.54 -14.06 13.78
N ASN A 70 17.45 -14.91 12.76
CA ASN A 70 17.68 -16.35 12.86
C ASN A 70 19.08 -16.71 13.38
N ASP A 71 20.10 -15.96 12.94
CA ASP A 71 21.48 -16.22 13.34
C ASP A 71 21.76 -15.90 14.82
N ARG A 72 20.93 -15.04 15.43
CA ARG A 72 21.09 -14.62 16.84
C ARG A 72 20.16 -15.36 17.79
N ALA A 73 18.94 -15.69 17.36
CA ALA A 73 17.93 -16.28 18.23
C ALA A 73 16.92 -17.15 17.44
N PRO A 74 17.25 -18.41 17.12
CA PRO A 74 16.38 -19.29 16.31
C PRO A 74 15.06 -19.63 17.00
N SER A 75 15.03 -19.67 18.34
CA SER A 75 13.80 -19.88 19.12
C SER A 75 12.81 -18.72 18.96
N VAL A 76 13.31 -17.48 18.88
CA VAL A 76 12.49 -16.27 18.69
C VAL A 76 11.86 -16.27 17.29
N VAL A 77 12.58 -16.77 16.28
CA VAL A 77 12.08 -16.87 14.90
C VAL A 77 10.86 -17.79 14.80
N SER A 78 10.88 -18.93 15.50
CA SER A 78 9.73 -19.86 15.51
C SER A 78 8.50 -19.19 16.12
N THR A 79 8.67 -18.53 17.27
CA THR A 79 7.60 -17.78 17.95
C THR A 79 7.07 -16.65 17.08
N ALA A 80 7.96 -15.90 16.40
CA ALA A 80 7.57 -14.81 15.51
C ALA A 80 6.73 -15.30 14.32
N ARG A 81 7.06 -16.45 13.72
CA ARG A 81 6.25 -17.04 12.63
C ARG A 81 4.83 -17.35 13.09
N ILE A 82 4.71 -18.03 14.23
CA ILE A 82 3.40 -18.36 14.81
C ILE A 82 2.64 -17.06 15.13
N GLY A 83 3.32 -16.08 15.72
CA GLY A 83 2.76 -14.77 16.01
C GLY A 83 2.18 -14.09 14.77
N VAL A 84 2.93 -14.03 13.66
CA VAL A 84 2.45 -13.43 12.40
C VAL A 84 1.22 -14.15 11.87
N VAL A 85 1.20 -15.49 11.86
CA VAL A 85 0.04 -16.27 11.40
C VAL A 85 -1.19 -16.04 12.28
N VAL A 86 -1.01 -16.01 13.60
CA VAL A 86 -2.11 -15.75 14.55
C VAL A 86 -2.63 -14.32 14.39
N CYS A 87 -1.75 -13.32 14.35
CA CYS A 87 -2.13 -11.92 14.16
C CYS A 87 -2.85 -11.68 12.84
N THR A 88 -2.36 -12.26 11.74
CA THR A 88 -3.02 -12.17 10.42
C THR A 88 -4.39 -12.86 10.43
N GLY A 89 -4.51 -14.04 11.06
CA GLY A 89 -5.79 -14.72 11.25
C GLY A 89 -6.80 -13.91 12.04
N ILE A 90 -6.38 -13.29 13.15
CA ILE A 90 -7.23 -12.37 13.96
C ILE A 90 -7.65 -11.15 13.13
N THR A 91 -6.71 -10.57 12.38
CA THR A 91 -7.01 -9.40 11.53
C THR A 91 -8.02 -9.78 10.44
N ALA A 92 -7.90 -10.97 9.85
CA ALA A 92 -8.80 -11.44 8.81
C ALA A 92 -10.25 -11.66 9.28
N VAL A 93 -10.48 -12.01 10.56
CA VAL A 93 -11.85 -12.13 11.10
C VAL A 93 -12.46 -10.80 11.54
N HIS A 94 -11.63 -9.82 11.93
CA HIS A 94 -12.12 -8.54 12.42
C HIS A 94 -12.18 -7.43 11.37
N VAL A 95 -11.35 -7.49 10.34
CA VAL A 95 -11.25 -6.43 9.34
C VAL A 95 -11.76 -6.93 7.99
N GLN A 96 -12.95 -6.45 7.63
CA GLN A 96 -13.59 -6.79 6.36
C GLN A 96 -13.17 -5.85 5.22
N ASP A 97 -12.66 -4.66 5.56
CA ASP A 97 -12.21 -3.66 4.58
C ASP A 97 -10.69 -3.74 4.37
N LEU A 98 -10.29 -4.44 3.30
CA LEU A 98 -8.89 -4.54 2.88
C LEU A 98 -8.32 -3.16 2.48
N GLY A 99 -9.16 -2.22 2.04
CA GLY A 99 -8.75 -0.88 1.64
C GLY A 99 -8.22 -0.07 2.81
N ALA A 100 -8.92 -0.11 3.94
CA ALA A 100 -8.50 0.57 5.17
C ALA A 100 -7.15 0.05 5.68
N VAL A 101 -6.96 -1.28 5.72
CA VAL A 101 -5.69 -1.89 6.16
C VAL A 101 -4.53 -1.49 5.26
N ASN A 102 -4.72 -1.55 3.95
CA ASN A 102 -3.70 -1.18 2.97
C ASN A 102 -3.36 0.32 3.03
N THR A 103 -4.36 1.18 3.26
CA THR A 103 -4.16 2.62 3.39
C THR A 103 -3.36 2.96 4.64
N VAL A 104 -3.66 2.33 5.78
CA VAL A 104 -2.91 2.53 7.03
C VAL A 104 -1.47 2.02 6.89
N ALA A 105 -1.29 0.80 6.35
CA ALA A 105 0.04 0.23 6.14
C ALA A 105 0.87 1.07 5.16
N GLY A 106 0.25 1.56 4.08
CA GLY A 106 0.85 2.46 3.10
C GLY A 106 1.24 3.80 3.71
N ALA A 107 0.36 4.42 4.49
CA ALA A 107 0.61 5.71 5.14
C ALA A 107 1.77 5.62 6.14
N LEU A 108 1.81 4.57 6.97
CA LEU A 108 2.88 4.34 7.94
C LEU A 108 4.22 4.03 7.28
N SER A 109 4.23 3.17 6.27
CA SER A 109 5.46 2.84 5.53
C SER A 109 5.99 4.02 4.73
N CYS A 110 5.13 4.83 4.10
CA CYS A 110 5.54 6.06 3.42
C CYS A 110 6.07 7.11 4.42
N ALA A 111 5.39 7.33 5.55
CA ALA A 111 5.85 8.26 6.57
C ALA A 111 7.25 7.89 7.05
N THR A 112 7.48 6.61 7.30
CA THR A 112 8.73 6.13 7.89
C THR A 112 9.85 6.01 6.85
N PHE A 113 9.61 5.25 5.78
CA PHE A 113 10.65 4.87 4.82
C PHE A 113 10.81 5.83 3.65
N VAL A 114 9.81 6.65 3.34
CA VAL A 114 9.89 7.64 2.25
C VAL A 114 10.20 9.03 2.79
N ALA A 115 9.54 9.45 3.88
CA ALA A 115 9.74 10.78 4.45
C ALA A 115 10.83 10.77 5.55
N LEU A 116 10.59 10.11 6.67
CA LEU A 116 11.39 10.29 7.89
C LEU A 116 12.83 9.78 7.75
N VAL A 117 13.03 8.51 7.41
CA VAL A 117 14.36 7.90 7.35
C VAL A 117 15.26 8.58 6.29
N PRO A 118 14.82 8.75 5.03
CA PRO A 118 15.65 9.40 4.01
C PRO A 118 15.94 10.87 4.34
N CYS A 119 14.98 11.61 4.92
CA CYS A 119 15.20 13.00 5.29
C CYS A 119 16.15 13.12 6.49
N LEU A 120 16.03 12.28 7.51
CA LEU A 120 16.97 12.29 8.64
C LEU A 120 18.38 11.94 8.19
N ILE A 121 18.54 10.96 7.31
CA ILE A 121 19.83 10.62 6.72
C ILE A 121 20.35 11.79 5.86
N GLY A 122 19.50 12.36 5.00
CA GLY A 122 19.85 13.48 4.12
C GLY A 122 20.23 14.76 4.86
N LEU A 123 19.67 14.98 6.06
CA LEU A 123 19.97 16.12 6.93
C LEU A 123 21.21 15.90 7.80
N ASN A 124 21.45 14.69 8.31
CA ASN A 124 22.54 14.44 9.26
C ASN A 124 23.83 13.90 8.61
N LEU A 125 23.71 13.14 7.52
CA LEU A 125 24.85 12.41 6.92
C LEU A 125 25.30 12.97 5.56
N SER A 126 24.52 13.85 4.93
CA SER A 126 24.88 14.39 3.62
C SER A 126 25.86 15.56 3.76
N ALA A 127 26.97 15.52 3.02
CA ALA A 127 27.91 16.65 2.89
C ALA A 127 27.22 17.92 2.35
N LYS A 128 26.12 17.75 1.60
CA LYS A 128 25.27 18.86 1.10
C LYS A 128 24.37 19.47 2.18
N SER A 129 24.38 18.95 3.41
CA SER A 129 23.61 19.52 4.53
C SER A 129 24.10 20.92 4.90
N ALA A 130 25.34 21.30 4.58
CA ALA A 130 25.79 22.67 4.75
C ALA A 130 25.01 23.67 3.87
N ASP A 131 24.47 23.23 2.74
CA ASP A 131 23.72 24.10 1.82
C ASP A 131 22.31 24.39 2.34
N PRO A 132 21.95 25.66 2.58
CA PRO A 132 20.64 26.02 3.13
C PRO A 132 19.49 25.59 2.22
N ARG A 133 19.67 25.68 0.89
CA ARG A 133 18.66 25.26 -0.10
C ARG A 133 18.34 23.76 -0.02
N TRP A 134 19.36 22.93 0.21
CA TRP A 134 19.19 21.49 0.36
C TRP A 134 18.44 21.18 1.65
N ARG A 135 18.81 21.81 2.77
CA ARG A 135 18.11 21.64 4.06
C ARG A 135 16.65 22.06 3.98
N THR A 136 16.34 23.21 3.39
CA THR A 136 14.95 23.65 3.23
C THR A 136 14.15 22.66 2.37
N SER A 137 14.74 22.14 1.29
CA SER A 137 14.11 21.10 0.46
C SER A 137 13.82 19.82 1.26
N MET A 138 14.79 19.34 2.06
CA MET A 138 14.60 18.17 2.91
C MET A 138 13.53 18.36 3.99
N PHE A 139 13.48 19.52 4.64
CA PHE A 139 12.41 19.84 5.59
C PHE A 139 11.04 19.97 4.90
N GLY A 140 11.01 20.53 3.68
CA GLY A 140 9.81 20.59 2.87
C GLY A 140 9.27 19.20 2.49
N LEU A 141 10.16 18.32 2.04
CA LEU A 141 9.84 16.91 1.74
C LEU A 141 9.34 16.16 2.99
N LEU A 142 9.99 16.35 4.14
CA LEU A 142 9.59 15.74 5.41
C LEU A 142 8.20 16.23 5.82
N GLY A 143 7.98 17.55 5.84
CA GLY A 143 6.70 18.15 6.21
C GLY A 143 5.57 17.71 5.27
N PHE A 144 5.81 17.76 3.96
CA PHE A 144 4.84 17.31 2.97
C PHE A 144 4.53 15.82 3.11
N GLY A 145 5.55 14.97 3.26
CA GLY A 145 5.37 13.54 3.44
C GLY A 145 4.57 13.19 4.70
N VAL A 146 4.83 13.86 5.83
CA VAL A 146 4.06 13.70 7.06
C VAL A 146 2.61 14.15 6.86
N VAL A 147 2.38 15.31 6.23
CA VAL A 147 1.01 15.81 5.96
C VAL A 147 0.24 14.81 5.09
N VAL A 148 0.83 14.32 4.00
CA VAL A 148 0.20 13.35 3.11
C VAL A 148 -0.09 12.03 3.83
N SER A 149 0.83 11.54 4.66
CA SER A 149 0.59 10.33 5.46
C SER A 149 -0.53 10.52 6.49
N VAL A 150 -0.58 11.66 7.18
CA VAL A 150 -1.66 11.97 8.13
C VAL A 150 -3.00 12.09 7.40
N LEU A 151 -3.04 12.79 6.27
CA LEU A 151 -4.23 12.87 5.43
C LEU A 151 -4.67 11.47 4.98
N GLY A 152 -3.75 10.60 4.57
CA GLY A 152 -4.07 9.21 4.22
C GLY A 152 -4.68 8.41 5.38
N LEU A 153 -4.35 8.73 6.63
CA LEU A 153 -4.96 8.10 7.80
C LEU A 153 -6.37 8.62 8.11
N PHE A 154 -6.71 9.85 7.73
CA PHE A 154 -8.07 10.40 7.94
C PHE A 154 -8.99 10.20 6.73
N VAL A 155 -8.42 10.15 5.53
CA VAL A 155 -9.11 10.05 4.24
C VAL A 155 -9.03 8.59 3.78
N GLN A 156 -9.66 7.68 4.52
CA GLN A 156 -9.60 6.22 4.27
C GLN A 156 -10.75 5.68 3.39
N GLY A 157 -11.57 6.56 2.82
CA GLY A 157 -12.75 6.17 2.04
C GLY A 157 -12.51 6.09 0.53
N ASN A 158 -13.26 5.21 -0.14
CA ASN A 158 -13.47 5.29 -1.57
C ASN A 158 -14.50 6.40 -1.85
N TYR A 159 -14.03 7.65 -1.99
CA TYR A 159 -14.90 8.82 -2.21
C TYR A 159 -15.44 8.90 -3.65
N ALA A 160 -15.75 7.76 -4.28
CA ALA A 160 -16.26 7.69 -5.64
C ALA A 160 -17.56 8.52 -5.78
N THR A 161 -18.46 8.44 -4.80
CA THR A 161 -19.73 9.19 -4.78
C THR A 161 -19.51 10.70 -4.63
N LEU A 162 -18.58 11.11 -3.77
CA LEU A 162 -18.19 12.52 -3.60
C LEU A 162 -17.50 13.07 -4.85
N THR A 163 -16.66 12.26 -5.50
CA THR A 163 -15.99 12.62 -6.76
C THR A 163 -17.00 12.76 -7.89
N ALA A 164 -17.98 11.86 -7.99
CA ALA A 164 -19.06 11.94 -8.96
C ALA A 164 -19.90 13.21 -8.83
N SER A 165 -20.12 13.69 -7.60
CA SER A 165 -20.88 14.93 -7.36
C SER A 165 -20.16 16.20 -7.82
N VAL A 166 -18.83 16.15 -7.98
CA VAL A 166 -17.98 17.29 -8.38
C VAL A 166 -17.52 17.17 -9.84
N CYS A 167 -17.69 16.00 -10.46
CA CYS A 167 -17.29 15.78 -11.85
C CYS A 167 -18.20 16.53 -12.84
N LEU A 168 -17.56 17.27 -13.77
CA LEU A 168 -18.21 18.02 -14.86
C LEU A 168 -18.95 17.12 -15.86
N TRP A 169 -18.57 15.84 -15.94
CA TRP A 169 -19.23 14.85 -16.80
C TRP A 169 -20.17 14.03 -15.93
N SER A 170 -21.47 14.30 -16.03
CA SER A 170 -22.48 13.49 -15.34
C SER A 170 -22.46 12.09 -15.93
N GLN A 171 -22.10 11.09 -15.13
CA GLN A 171 -22.26 9.70 -15.53
C GLN A 171 -23.75 9.36 -15.43
N SER A 172 -24.44 9.39 -16.57
CA SER A 172 -25.79 8.88 -16.73
C SER A 172 -25.73 7.37 -16.97
N TRP A 173 -25.53 6.60 -15.90
CA TRP A 173 -25.66 5.15 -15.89
C TRP A 173 -26.47 4.73 -14.67
#